data_AF-A0A0D0C1C8-F1
#
_entry.id   AF-A0A0D0C1C8-F1
#
_cell.length_a   1.000
_cell.length_b   1.000
_cell.length_c   1.000
_cell.angle_alpha   90.00
_cell.angle_beta   90.00
_cell.angle_gamma   90.00
#
_symmetry.space_group_name_H-M   'P 1'
#
loop_
_entity.id
_entity.type
_entity.pdbx_description
1 polymer ?
#
loop_
_entity_poly.entity_id
_entity_poly.type
_entity_poly.pdbx_seq_one_letter_code
_entity_poly.pdbx_strand_id
1 'polypeptide(L)'
;MAPGKHTYKKSSASSSQTSLTPCQYCTQTFSTRGIKSHEASCKNKWEKKKQSREFAEIAANVMKAQRKAHKDKQCLCNDKIQ
;
A
#
# COMPACT_ATOMS: atom_id res chain seq x y z
N MET A 1 -5.16 15.15 34.22
CA MET A 1 -5.50 13.84 33.63
C MET A 1 -4.23 13.02 33.54
N ALA A 2 -4.16 11.86 34.20
CA ALA A 2 -2.97 11.00 34.21
C ALA A 2 -3.08 9.89 33.15
N PRO A 3 -2.04 9.60 32.34
CA PRO A 3 -2.09 8.49 31.41
C PRO A 3 -1.88 7.15 32.14
N GLY A 4 -2.91 6.29 32.09
CA GLY A 4 -2.94 4.95 32.65
C GLY A 4 -1.87 4.04 32.04
N LYS A 5 -1.20 3.29 32.89
CA LYS A 5 -0.12 2.35 32.53
C LYS A 5 -0.74 1.09 31.94
N HIS A 6 -0.78 0.97 30.61
CA HIS A 6 -1.14 -0.30 29.97
C HIS A 6 0.01 -1.30 30.18
N THR A 7 -0.13 -2.18 31.18
CA THR A 7 0.77 -3.32 31.37
C THR A 7 0.25 -4.48 30.53
N TYR A 8 0.83 -4.70 29.35
CA TYR A 8 0.48 -5.86 28.54
C TYR A 8 1.13 -7.10 29.16
N LYS A 9 0.33 -8.02 29.70
CA LYS A 9 0.81 -9.34 30.14
C LYS A 9 1.02 -10.22 28.92
N LYS A 10 2.28 -10.53 28.63
CA LYS A 10 2.70 -11.44 27.56
C LYS A 10 2.23 -12.86 27.91
N SER A 11 1.21 -13.33 27.21
CA SER A 11 0.73 -14.71 27.34
C SER A 11 1.66 -15.61 26.54
N SER A 12 2.44 -16.43 27.24
CA SER A 12 3.25 -17.52 26.68
C SER A 12 2.30 -18.59 26.13
N ALA A 13 2.09 -18.61 24.81
CA ALA A 13 1.28 -19.64 24.18
C ALA A 13 2.15 -20.85 23.85
N SER A 14 1.87 -21.92 24.58
CA SER A 14 2.28 -23.32 24.35
C SER A 14 2.34 -23.68 22.87
N SER A 15 3.41 -24.37 22.47
CA SER A 15 3.66 -24.93 21.15
C SER A 15 2.64 -26.01 20.78
N SER A 16 1.38 -25.64 20.58
CA SER A 16 0.41 -26.50 19.91
C SER A 16 0.74 -26.49 18.41
N GLN A 17 0.90 -27.67 17.82
CA GLN A 17 1.01 -27.87 16.38
C GLN A 17 -0.12 -27.12 15.67
N THR A 18 0.16 -25.91 15.16
CA THR A 18 -0.80 -25.13 14.41
C THR A 18 -0.48 -25.28 12.95
N SER A 19 -1.41 -25.83 12.17
CA SER A 19 -1.33 -25.78 10.72
C SER A 19 -1.23 -24.33 10.31
N LEU A 20 -0.08 -23.97 9.74
CA LEU A 20 0.20 -22.63 9.26
C LEU A 20 -0.29 -22.50 7.82
N THR A 21 -1.21 -21.57 7.59
CA THR A 21 -1.76 -21.27 6.27
C THR A 21 -1.15 -19.95 5.76
N PRO A 22 -0.71 -19.88 4.49
CA PRO A 22 -0.27 -18.62 3.91
C PRO A 22 -1.43 -17.64 3.71
N CYS A 23 -1.15 -16.34 3.86
CA CYS A 23 -2.11 -15.30 3.50
C CYS A 23 -2.18 -15.10 1.98
N GLN A 24 -3.37 -14.84 1.43
CA GLN A 24 -3.55 -14.63 -0.01
C GLN A 24 -3.13 -13.22 -0.48
N TYR A 25 -3.02 -12.26 0.45
CA TYR A 25 -2.69 -10.86 0.15
C TYR A 25 -1.24 -10.50 0.52
N CYS A 26 -0.54 -11.37 1.27
CA CYS A 26 0.85 -11.17 1.66
C CYS A 26 1.56 -12.50 1.88
N THR A 27 2.88 -12.50 1.89
CA THR A 27 3.71 -13.71 1.96
C THR A 27 3.88 -14.29 3.38
N GLN A 28 3.02 -13.93 4.33
CA GLN A 28 3.14 -14.35 5.74
C GLN A 28 2.24 -15.55 6.04
N THR A 29 2.74 -16.50 6.83
CA THR A 29 2.03 -17.70 7.26
C THR A 29 1.49 -17.53 8.68
N PHE A 30 0.23 -17.87 8.91
CA PHE A 30 -0.41 -17.75 10.22
C PHE A 30 -1.10 -19.04 10.61
N SER A 31 -1.22 -19.28 11.93
CA SER A 31 -2.06 -20.35 12.44
C SER A 31 -3.51 -20.16 11.98
N THR A 32 -4.23 -21.25 11.72
CA THR A 32 -5.64 -21.29 11.32
C THR A 32 -6.58 -20.43 12.16
N ARG A 33 -6.27 -20.23 13.45
CA ARG A 33 -7.07 -19.38 14.36
C ARG A 33 -6.83 -17.88 14.17
N GLY A 34 -5.63 -17.48 13.73
CA GLY A 34 -5.24 -16.08 13.53
C GLY A 34 -5.38 -15.58 12.08
N ILE A 35 -5.38 -16.49 11.10
CA ILE A 35 -5.38 -16.12 9.67
C ILE A 35 -6.60 -15.30 9.27
N LYS A 36 -7.81 -15.64 9.75
CA LYS A 36 -9.05 -14.91 9.41
C LYS A 36 -9.00 -13.44 9.82
N SER A 37 -8.46 -13.16 11.02
CA SER A 37 -8.31 -11.78 11.52
C SER A 37 -7.22 -11.04 10.74
N HIS A 38 -6.12 -11.72 10.46
CA HIS A 38 -5.05 -11.18 9.63
C HIS A 38 -5.55 -10.84 8.21
N GLU A 39 -6.23 -11.76 7.52
CA GLU A 39 -6.71 -11.57 6.14
C GLU A 39 -7.63 -10.36 6.00
N ALA A 40 -8.57 -10.15 6.93
CA ALA A 40 -9.45 -8.98 6.89
C ALA A 40 -8.65 -7.66 6.95
N SER A 41 -7.68 -7.58 7.85
CA SER A 41 -6.82 -6.41 8.00
C SER A 41 -5.84 -6.25 6.83
N CYS A 42 -5.30 -7.37 6.36
CA CYS A 42 -4.30 -7.43 5.30
C CYS A 42 -4.92 -7.06 3.94
N LYS A 43 -6.12 -7.56 3.63
CA LYS A 43 -6.89 -7.18 2.44
C LYS A 43 -7.08 -5.67 2.35
N ASN A 44 -7.55 -5.04 3.42
CA ASN A 44 -7.75 -3.58 3.45
C ASN A 44 -6.44 -2.81 3.21
N LYS A 45 -5.33 -3.27 3.80
CA LYS A 45 -4.00 -2.68 3.57
C LYS A 45 -3.53 -2.87 2.12
N TRP A 46 -3.75 -4.04 1.55
CA TRP A 46 -3.37 -4.37 0.18
C TRP A 46 -4.12 -3.49 -0.83
N GLU A 47 -5.44 -3.35 -0.67
CA GLU A 47 -6.27 -2.49 -1.51
C GLU A 47 -5.83 -1.03 -1.45
N LYS A 48 -5.55 -0.50 -0.26
CA LYS A 48 -5.02 0.86 -0.10
C LYS A 48 -3.68 1.07 -0.80
N LYS A 49 -2.78 0.08 -0.73
CA LYS A 49 -1.49 0.13 -1.45
C LYS A 49 -1.71 0.11 -2.97
N LYS A 50 -2.63 -0.71 -3.45
CA LYS A 50 -3.00 -0.80 -4.88
C LYS A 50 -3.55 0.55 -5.37
N GLN A 51 -4.53 1.11 -4.66
CA GLN A 51 -5.11 2.42 -4.97
C GLN A 51 -4.06 3.54 -4.94
N SER A 52 -3.16 3.53 -3.95
CA SER A 52 -2.07 4.51 -3.87
C SER A 52 -1.12 4.41 -5.06
N ARG A 53 -0.75 3.19 -5.49
CA ARG A 53 0.10 2.98 -6.67
C ARG A 53 -0.59 3.42 -7.96
N GLU A 54 -1.86 3.06 -8.13
CA GLU A 54 -2.66 3.44 -9.29
C GLU A 54 -2.81 4.97 -9.40
N PHE A 55 -3.15 5.63 -8.29
CA PHE A 55 -3.23 7.09 -8.23
C PHE A 55 -1.89 7.74 -8.58
N ALA A 56 -0.77 7.25 -8.02
CA ALA A 56 0.56 7.76 -8.32
C ALA A 56 0.92 7.60 -9.81
N GLU A 57 0.55 6.47 -10.42
CA GLU A 57 0.78 6.22 -11.84
C GLU A 57 -0.04 7.17 -12.72
N ILE A 58 -1.33 7.34 -12.42
CA ILE A 58 -2.20 8.28 -13.13
C ILE A 58 -1.64 9.71 -12.99
N ALA A 59 -1.27 10.13 -11.79
CA ALA A 59 -0.69 11.46 -11.55
C ALA A 59 0.61 11.66 -12.35
N ALA A 60 1.50 10.66 -12.38
CA ALA A 60 2.73 10.72 -13.17
C ALA A 60 2.44 10.84 -14.69
N ASN A 61 1.42 10.15 -15.18
CA ASN A 61 0.99 10.23 -16.58
C ASN A 61 0.44 11.61 -16.93
N VAL A 62 -0.38 12.19 -16.04
CA VAL A 62 -0.89 13.56 -16.21
C VAL A 62 0.28 14.56 -16.23
N MET A 63 1.22 14.49 -15.29
CA MET A 63 2.39 15.37 -15.27
C MET A 63 3.25 15.25 -16.54
N LYS A 64 3.42 14.03 -17.07
CA LYS A 64 4.12 13.79 -18.34
C LYS A 64 3.38 14.40 -19.53
N ALA A 65 2.06 14.24 -19.60
CA ALA A 65 1.23 14.81 -20.67
C ALA A 65 1.30 16.35 -20.69
N GLN A 66 1.23 16.98 -19.51
CA GLN A 66 1.35 18.44 -19.38
C GLN A 66 2.72 18.94 -19.87
N ARG A 67 3.82 18.25 -19.52
CA ARG A 67 5.15 18.60 -20.03
C ARG A 67 5.26 18.43 -21.54
N LYS A 68 4.65 17.38 -22.12
CA LYS A 68 4.61 17.20 -23.59
C LYS A 68 3.87 18.35 -24.26
N ALA A 69 2.73 18.77 -23.72
CA ALA A 69 1.96 19.90 -24.24
C ALA A 69 2.75 21.21 -24.15
N HIS A 70 3.49 21.43 -23.07
CA HIS A 70 4.35 22.60 -22.94
C HIS A 70 5.53 22.57 -23.93
N LYS A 71 6.17 21.40 -24.12
CA LYS A 71 7.29 21.23 -25.05
C LYS A 71 6.87 21.45 -26.51
N ASP A 72 5.70 20.92 -26.89
CA ASP A 72 5.12 21.10 -28.22
C ASP A 72 4.84 22.58 -28.54
N LYS A 73 4.23 23.31 -27.58
CA LYS A 73 4.02 24.76 -27.68
C LYS A 73 5.33 25.56 -27.73
N GLN A 74 6.36 25.14 -27.00
CA GLN A 74 7.67 25.81 -26.97
C GLN A 74 8.46 25.61 -28.28
N CYS A 75 8.30 24.47 -28.97
CA CYS A 75 8.86 24.30 -30.30
C CYS A 75 8.13 25.18 -31.33
N LEU A 76 6.80 25.32 -31.23
CA LEU A 76 6.02 26.17 -32.14
C LEU A 76 6.36 27.67 -32.07
N CYS A 77 6.80 28.17 -30.90
CA CYS A 77 7.20 29.58 -30.77
C CYS A 77 8.63 29.88 -31.25
N ASN A 78 9.48 28.86 -31.40
CA ASN A 78 10.86 29.06 -31.87
C ASN A 78 10.96 29.08 -33.42
N ASP A 79 10.02 28.44 -34.11
CA ASP A 79 9.95 28.39 -35.58
C ASP A 79 9.46 29.70 -36.22
N LYS A 80 8.80 30.57 -35.44
CA LYS A 80 8.21 31.84 -35.92
C LYS A 80 9.16 33.06 -35.82
N ILE A 81 10.44 32.84 -35.49
CA ILE A 81 11.48 33.88 -35.35
C ILE A 81 12.55 33.76 -36.47
N GLN A 82 12.26 33.07 -37.58
CA GLN A 82 13.09 33.08 -38.79
C GLN A 82 12.38 33.75 -39.97
#